data_AF-A0A972EQC1-F1
#
_entry.id   AF-A0A972EQC1-F1
#
_cell.length_a   1.000
_cell.length_b   1.000
_cell.length_c   1.000
_cell.angle_alpha   90.00
_cell.angle_beta   90.00
_cell.angle_gamma   90.00
#
_symmetry.space_group_name_H-M   'P 1'
#
loop_
_entity.id
_entity.type
_entity.pdbx_description
1 polymer ?
#
loop_
_entity_poly.entity_id
_entity_poly.type
_entity_poly.pdbx_seq_one_letter_code
_entity_poly.pdbx_strand_id
1 'polypeptide(L)' 'MVRFFHLADYHFGIEFDSHNPSLRQLLRQSMRQAFVDMVDRAISERIDAVLIAGDLLDDSSIDPRNEIFLV' A
#
# COMPACT_ATOMS: atom_id res chain seq x y z
N MET A 1 -23.38 2.91 13.95
CA MET A 1 -22.80 1.59 13.68
C MET A 1 -21.36 1.85 13.27
N VAL A 2 -20.40 1.20 13.91
CA VAL A 2 -18.98 1.38 13.59
C VAL A 2 -18.66 0.61 12.30
N ARG A 3 -17.97 1.24 11.36
CA ARG A 3 -17.50 0.68 10.09
C ARG A 3 -15.98 0.78 10.05
N PHE A 4 -15.33 -0.29 9.62
CA PHE A 4 -13.89 -0.28 9.43
C PHE A 4 -13.49 -1.03 8.17
N PHE A 5 -12.37 -0.64 7.58
CA PHE A 5 -11.67 -1.43 6.57
C PHE A 5 -10.64 -2.31 7.25
N HIS A 6 -10.44 -3.50 6.72
CA HIS A 6 -9.44 -4.46 7.20
C HIS A 6 -8.53 -4.82 6.03
N LEU A 7 -7.23 -4.58 6.18
CA LEU A 7 -6.19 -5.02 5.24
C LEU A 7 -5.10 -5.82 5.96
N ALA A 8 -4.44 -6.68 5.21
CA ALA A 8 -3.29 -7.47 5.64
C ALA A 8 -2.42 -7.78 4.42
N ASP A 9 -1.15 -8.15 4.64
CA ASP A 9 -0.26 -8.72 3.61
C ASP A 9 -0.12 -7.81 2.37
N TYR A 10 0.01 -6.51 2.62
CA TYR A 10 0.11 -5.53 1.54
C TYR A 10 1.51 -5.52 0.91
N HIS A 11 2.56 -5.82 1.69
CA HIS A 11 3.97 -5.85 1.28
C HIS A 11 4.41 -4.58 0.54
N PHE A 12 4.02 -3.41 1.03
CA PHE A 12 4.38 -2.12 0.45
C PHE A 12 5.89 -2.02 0.27
N GLY A 13 6.32 -1.69 -0.94
CA GLY A 13 7.74 -1.61 -1.29
C GLY A 13 8.37 -2.92 -1.74
N ILE A 14 7.59 -4.00 -1.94
CA ILE A 14 8.07 -5.24 -2.54
C ILE A 14 8.76 -5.01 -3.89
N GLU A 15 9.87 -5.71 -4.10
CA GLU A 15 10.54 -5.77 -5.38
C GLU A 15 9.92 -6.86 -6.27
N PHE A 16 9.56 -6.49 -7.50
CA PHE A 16 8.98 -7.43 -8.45
C PHE A 16 10.07 -8.12 -9.27
N ASP A 17 10.12 -9.46 -9.20
CA ASP A 17 11.02 -10.25 -10.04
C ASP A 17 10.47 -10.36 -11.47
N SER A 18 10.96 -9.47 -12.33
CA SER A 18 10.66 -9.47 -13.76
C SER A 18 11.85 -8.94 -14.53
N HIS A 19 12.17 -9.53 -15.68
CA HIS A 19 13.24 -9.02 -16.54
C HIS A 19 12.84 -7.75 -17.30
N ASN A 20 11.56 -7.38 -17.32
CA ASN A 20 11.06 -6.18 -17.99
C ASN A 20 11.02 -4.98 -17.01
N PRO A 21 11.88 -3.95 -17.17
CA PRO A 21 11.92 -2.80 -16.26
C PRO A 21 10.63 -1.99 -16.22
N SER A 22 9.96 -1.85 -17.37
CA SER A 22 8.68 -1.13 -17.47
C SER A 22 7.57 -1.87 -16.72
N LEU A 23 7.57 -3.21 -16.76
CA LEU A 23 6.63 -4.01 -15.98
C LEU A 23 6.86 -3.84 -14.47
N ARG A 24 8.13 -3.90 -14.01
CA ARG A 24 8.44 -3.65 -12.59
C ARG A 24 8.00 -2.26 -12.14
N GLN A 25 8.18 -1.24 -12.97
CA GLN A 25 7.73 0.11 -12.66
C GLN A 25 6.20 0.21 -12.59
N LEU A 26 5.50 -0.38 -13.56
CA LEU A 26 4.04 -0.41 -13.59
C LEU A 26 3.49 -1.08 -12.34
N LEU A 27 3.97 -2.28 -11.99
CA LEU A 27 3.51 -3.01 -10.81
C LEU A 27 3.72 -2.20 -9.52
N ARG A 28 4.89 -1.57 -9.34
CA ARG A 28 5.14 -0.68 -8.19
C ARG A 28 4.22 0.53 -8.15
N GLN A 29 3.92 1.14 -9.30
CA GLN A 29 3.00 2.27 -9.38
C GLN A 29 1.56 1.85 -9.10
N SER A 30 1.11 0.73 -9.68
CA SER A 30 -0.23 0.18 -9.46
C SER A 30 -0.46 -0.17 -7.99
N MET A 31 0.55 -0.73 -7.33
CA MET A 31 0.49 -1.02 -5.91
C MET A 31 0.36 0.28 -5.09
N ARG A 32 1.24 1.26 -5.29
CA ARG A 32 1.07 2.57 -4.61
C ARG A 32 -0.30 3.19 -4.85
N GLN A 33 -0.80 3.16 -6.09
CA GLN A 33 -2.11 3.71 -6.43
C GLN A 33 -3.24 2.96 -5.72
N ALA A 34 -3.19 1.63 -5.63
CA ALA A 34 -4.20 0.85 -4.92
C ALA A 34 -4.26 1.19 -3.42
N PHE A 35 -3.13 1.53 -2.79
CA PHE A 35 -3.11 2.01 -1.41
C PHE A 35 -3.77 3.39 -1.28
N VAL A 36 -3.44 4.33 -2.19
CA VAL A 36 -4.09 5.65 -2.25
C VAL A 36 -5.60 5.51 -2.44
N ASP A 37 -6.04 4.71 -3.41
CA ASP A 37 -7.45 4.50 -3.70
C ASP A 37 -8.20 3.92 -2.48
N MET A 38 -7.57 3.03 -1.71
CA MET A 38 -8.13 2.49 -0.47
C MET A 38 -8.31 3.57 0.59
N VAL A 39 -7.32 4.44 0.78
CA VAL A 39 -7.39 5.57 1.71
C VAL A 39 -8.44 6.59 1.27
N ASP A 40 -8.46 6.96 0.00
CA ASP A 40 -9.46 7.88 -0.57
C ASP A 40 -10.88 7.34 -0.41
N ARG A 41 -11.07 6.02 -0.57
CA ARG A 41 -12.33 5.35 -0.27
C ARG A 41 -12.68 5.39 1.21
N ALA A 42 -11.73 5.12 2.10
CA ALA A 42 -11.97 5.19 3.54
C ALA A 42 -12.43 6.60 3.97
N ILE A 43 -11.80 7.64 3.41
CA ILE A 43 -12.14 9.04 3.66
C ILE A 43 -13.52 9.38 3.09
N SER A 44 -13.77 9.07 1.81
CA SER A 44 -15.02 9.42 1.12
C SER A 44 -16.24 8.68 1.69
N GLU A 45 -16.07 7.42 2.10
CA GLU A 45 -17.13 6.61 2.73
C GLU A 45 -17.29 6.90 4.24
N ARG A 46 -16.48 7.80 4.81
CA ARG A 46 -16.45 8.12 6.25
C ARG A 46 -16.32 6.87 7.13
N ILE A 47 -15.36 6.02 6.79
CA ILE A 47 -15.03 4.83 7.58
C ILE A 47 -14.41 5.27 8.92
N ASP A 48 -14.80 4.63 10.03
CA ASP A 48 -14.38 5.03 11.37
C ASP A 48 -12.93 4.61 11.69
N ALA A 49 -12.46 3.51 11.09
CA ALA A 49 -11.11 3.02 11.29
C ALA A 49 -10.60 2.19 10.09
N VAL A 50 -9.29 2.18 9.91
CA VAL A 50 -8.59 1.23 9.03
C VAL A 50 -7.73 0.34 9.91
N LEU A 51 -8.02 -0.96 9.92
CA LEU A 51 -7.27 -1.98 10.63
C LEU A 51 -6.27 -2.64 9.68
N ILE A 52 -4.98 -2.50 10.00
CA ILE A 52 -3.87 -3.14 9.28
C ILE A 52 -3.38 -4.31 10.13
N ALA A 53 -3.65 -5.53 9.68
CA ALA A 53 -3.48 -6.75 10.47
C ALA A 53 -2.13 -7.49 10.25
N GLY A 54 -1.18 -6.87 9.55
CA GLY A 54 0.16 -7.43 9.36
C GLY A 54 0.73 -7.12 7.98
N ASP A 55 2.04 -7.32 7.85
CA ASP A 55 2.81 -7.30 6.58
C ASP A 55 2.48 -6.11 5.67
N LEU A 56 2.44 -4.92 6.28
CA LEU A 56 2.25 -3.68 5.54
C LEU A 56 3.49 -3.33 4.71
N LEU A 57 4.68 -3.54 5.25
CA LEU A 57 5.97 -3.19 4.64
C LEU A 57 6.73 -4.47 4.32
N ASP A 58 7.56 -4.44 3.29
CA ASP A 58 8.51 -5.52 2.99
C ASP A 58 9.92 -5.15 3.49
N ASP A 59 10.68 -6.07 4.06
CA ASP A 59 11.97 -5.80 4.74
C ASP A 59 13.05 -5.22 3.81
N SER A 60 12.92 -5.40 2.48
CA SER A 60 13.79 -4.72 1.51
C SER A 60 13.51 -3.21 1.39
N SER A 61 12.49 -2.69 2.07
CA SER A 61 11.91 -1.37 1.84
C SER A 61 12.41 -0.26 2.77
N ILE A 62 13.64 -0.33 3.30
CA ILE A 62 14.32 0.91 3.75
C ILE A 62 14.80 1.68 2.49
N ASP A 63 13.84 2.02 1.65
CA ASP A 63 13.95 3.08 0.66
C ASP A 63 13.36 4.32 1.35
N PRO A 64 14.14 5.39 1.57
CA PRO A 64 13.65 6.63 2.21
C PRO A 64 12.37 7.19 1.56
N ARG A 65 12.11 6.86 0.29
CA ARG A 65 10.89 7.27 -0.43
C ARG A 65 9.62 6.60 0.11
N ASN A 66 9.72 5.39 0.66
CA ASN A 66 8.59 4.68 1.25
C ASN A 66 8.27 5.21 2.65
N GLU A 67 9.29 5.61 3.42
CA GLU A 67 9.11 6.29 4.71
C GLU A 67 8.37 7.63 4.53
N ILE A 68 8.75 8.43 3.53
CA ILE A 68 8.10 9.73 3.23
C ILE A 68 6.66 9.55 2.73
N PHE A 69 6.32 8.41 2.11
CA PHE A 69 4.98 8.20 1.57
C PHE A 69 3.92 7.94 2.66
N LEU A 70 4.33 7.38 3.80
CA LEU A 70 3.42 7.03 4.91
C LEU A 70 3.34 8.10 6.02
N VAL A 71 4.13 9.16 5.92
CA VAL A 71 4.16 10.30 6.86
C VAL A 71 3.46 11.50 6.24
#